data_AF-A0A9E5VCR4-F1
#
_entry.id   AF-A0A9E5VCR4-F1
#
_cell.length_a   1.000
_cell.length_b   1.000
_cell.length_c   1.000
_cell.angle_alpha   90.00
_cell.angle_beta   90.00
_cell.angle_gamma   90.00
#
_symmetry.space_group_name_H-M   'P 1'
#
loop_
_entity.id
_entity.type
_entity.pdbx_description
1 polymer ?
#
loop_
_entity_poly.entity_id
_entity_poly.type
_entity_poly.pdbx_seq_one_letter_code
_entity_poly.pdbx_strand_id
1 'polypeptide(L)'
;MGPVWSDTEYETRRHTGFYWFIGWLFLTFFAYSVVYPERLPTWLEMPRYVPLVGFFLVALITPLICRYYYRMNIFVKLLILILLIAKYALGFVALFQFWRERINVDLSTAPADILEYINKTIAASTEYFSGLGDGPGMLVGIVAGGLLIVVVFAGGLLLATITPAIFLAVMKVIQRGIDELASQTVLRHLD
;
A
#
# COMPACT_ATOMS: atom_id res chain seq x y z
N MET A 1 -16.40 -0.07 3.29
CA MET A 1 -17.30 -1.20 3.62
C MET A 1 -18.31 -1.32 2.49
N GLY A 2 -18.86 -2.51 2.22
CA GLY A 2 -19.78 -2.71 1.09
C GLY A 2 -21.22 -2.29 1.41
N PRO A 3 -22.16 -2.59 0.49
CA PRO A 3 -23.52 -2.03 0.46
C PRO A 3 -24.37 -2.39 1.70
N VAL A 4 -24.04 -3.49 2.40
CA VAL A 4 -24.75 -3.94 3.61
C VAL A 4 -24.54 -3.00 4.81
N TRP A 5 -23.55 -2.09 4.73
CA TRP A 5 -23.16 -1.17 5.81
C TRP A 5 -23.43 0.31 5.50
N SER A 6 -23.86 0.62 4.27
CA SER A 6 -23.91 2.00 3.79
C SER A 6 -25.19 2.69 4.23
N ASP A 7 -25.17 3.30 5.42
CA ASP A 7 -25.99 4.48 5.68
C ASP A 7 -25.62 5.54 4.62
N THR A 8 -26.65 6.04 3.93
CA THR A 8 -26.62 6.85 2.70
C THR A 8 -25.77 8.13 2.75
N GLU A 9 -25.29 8.55 3.92
CA GLU A 9 -24.40 9.72 4.09
C GLU A 9 -22.91 9.43 3.90
N TYR A 10 -22.43 8.19 4.12
CA TYR A 10 -21.00 7.87 3.95
C TYR A 10 -20.60 7.68 2.48
N GLU A 11 -21.57 7.39 1.60
CA GLU A 11 -21.34 7.25 0.16
C GLU A 11 -21.10 8.58 -0.56
N THR A 12 -21.61 9.70 -0.02
CA THR A 12 -21.62 10.99 -0.71
C THR A 12 -20.37 11.83 -0.49
N ARG A 13 -19.53 11.54 0.53
CA ARG A 13 -18.29 12.30 0.80
C ARG A 13 -17.04 11.59 0.26
N ARG A 14 -16.32 12.26 -0.64
CA ARG A 14 -15.01 11.82 -1.11
C ARG A 14 -13.97 11.99 -0.01
N HIS A 15 -13.62 10.90 0.67
CA HIS A 15 -12.54 10.87 1.67
C HIS A 15 -11.16 10.65 1.04
N THR A 16 -10.83 11.35 -0.04
CA THR A 16 -9.57 11.15 -0.78
C THR A 16 -8.35 11.37 0.12
N GLY A 17 -8.38 12.38 0.99
CA GLY A 17 -7.29 12.68 1.94
C GLY A 17 -6.99 11.54 2.93
N PHE A 18 -7.99 10.73 3.28
CA PHE A 18 -7.80 9.59 4.18
C PHE A 18 -6.96 8.47 3.54
N TYR A 19 -7.12 8.22 2.24
CA TYR A 19 -6.29 7.26 1.52
C TYR A 19 -4.83 7.70 1.45
N TRP A 20 -4.61 8.98 1.18
CA TRP A 20 -3.26 9.56 1.19
C TRP A 20 -2.63 9.46 2.58
N PHE A 21 -3.37 9.80 3.64
CA PHE A 21 -2.89 9.69 5.01
C PHE A 21 -2.46 8.25 5.36
N ILE A 22 -3.30 7.25 5.04
CA ILE A 22 -2.93 5.85 5.28
C ILE A 22 -1.71 5.46 4.44
N GLY A 23 -1.64 5.90 3.18
CA GLY A 23 -0.50 5.60 2.32
C GLY A 23 0.82 6.14 2.88
N TRP A 24 0.81 7.38 3.39
CA TRP A 24 1.95 7.96 4.08
C TRP A 24 2.29 7.25 5.39
N LEU A 25 1.29 6.84 6.17
CA LEU A 25 1.52 6.08 7.39
C LEU A 25 2.21 4.73 7.09
N PHE A 26 1.73 4.04 6.04
CA PHE A 26 2.36 2.82 5.55
C PHE A 26 3.80 3.07 5.08
N LEU A 27 4.04 4.13 4.30
CA LEU A 27 5.37 4.47 3.80
C LEU A 27 6.34 4.80 4.94
N THR A 28 5.91 5.57 5.93
CA THR A 28 6.71 5.88 7.12
C THR A 28 7.04 4.61 7.90
N PHE A 29 6.06 3.72 8.10
CA PHE A 29 6.30 2.44 8.78
C PHE A 29 7.24 1.53 7.98
N PHE A 30 7.09 1.51 6.66
CA PHE A 30 7.96 0.75 5.76
C PHE A 30 9.40 1.29 5.79
N ALA A 31 9.59 2.60 5.67
CA ALA A 31 10.90 3.24 5.78
C ALA A 31 11.54 2.95 7.16
N TYR A 32 10.78 3.08 8.24
CA TYR A 32 11.24 2.72 9.59
C TYR A 32 11.71 1.27 9.66
N SER A 33 10.99 0.33 9.03
CA SER A 33 11.35 -1.09 9.03
C SER A 33 12.62 -1.42 8.23
N VAL A 34 12.92 -0.63 7.20
CA VAL A 34 14.15 -0.77 6.42
C VAL A 34 15.34 -0.23 7.23
N VAL A 35 15.14 0.86 7.98
CA VAL A 35 16.20 1.49 8.78
C VAL A 35 16.51 0.70 10.06
N TYR A 36 15.50 0.12 10.71
CA TYR A 36 15.65 -0.60 11.98
C TYR A 36 15.03 -2.00 11.91
N PRO A 37 15.57 -2.91 11.08
CA PRO A 37 15.00 -4.25 10.91
C PRO A 37 14.99 -5.06 12.22
N GLU A 38 15.95 -4.83 13.12
CA GLU A 38 16.08 -5.49 14.42
C GLU A 38 15.00 -5.09 15.45
N ARG A 39 14.30 -3.97 15.22
CA ARG A 39 13.22 -3.48 16.11
C ARG A 39 11.84 -3.94 15.68
N LEU A 40 11.76 -4.77 14.65
CA LEU A 40 10.48 -5.24 14.14
C LEU A 40 9.85 -6.22 15.12
N PRO A 41 8.54 -6.08 15.41
CA PRO A 41 7.86 -7.02 16.26
C PRO A 41 7.76 -8.40 15.59
N THR A 42 7.84 -9.46 16.40
CA THR A 42 7.86 -10.87 15.95
C THR A 42 6.64 -11.28 15.14
N TRP A 43 5.48 -10.63 15.35
CA TRP A 43 4.30 -10.92 14.55
C TRP A 43 4.48 -10.55 13.06
N LEU A 44 5.38 -9.64 12.70
CA LEU A 44 5.69 -9.36 11.29
C LEU A 44 6.48 -10.48 10.61
N GLU A 45 7.06 -11.40 11.38
CA GLU A 45 7.82 -12.55 10.88
C GLU A 45 6.94 -13.79 10.65
N MET A 46 5.64 -13.68 10.90
CA MET A 46 4.71 -14.78 10.63
C MET A 46 4.69 -15.14 9.12
N PRO A 47 4.38 -16.41 8.77
CA PRO A 47 4.28 -16.80 7.37
C PRO A 47 3.30 -15.94 6.58
N ARG A 48 3.68 -15.58 5.36
CA ARG A 48 2.94 -14.63 4.49
C ARG A 48 1.46 -14.94 4.26
N TYR A 49 1.12 -16.22 4.25
CA TYR A 49 -0.26 -16.64 4.05
C TYR A 49 -1.13 -16.35 5.28
N VAL A 50 -0.56 -16.23 6.48
CA VAL A 50 -1.31 -16.01 7.73
C VAL A 50 -2.11 -14.69 7.71
N PRO A 51 -1.52 -13.51 7.45
CA PRO A 51 -2.28 -12.26 7.41
C PRO A 51 -3.30 -12.26 6.28
N LEU A 52 -3.00 -12.91 5.15
CA LEU A 52 -3.90 -13.01 4.00
C LEU A 52 -5.11 -13.89 4.31
N VAL A 53 -4.89 -15.08 4.88
CA VAL A 53 -5.97 -15.98 5.35
C VAL A 53 -6.80 -15.27 6.42
N GLY A 54 -6.15 -14.63 7.40
CA GLY A 54 -6.83 -13.86 8.44
C GLY A 54 -7.71 -12.75 7.85
N PHE A 55 -7.21 -12.00 6.87
CA PHE A 55 -7.99 -10.99 6.15
C PHE A 55 -9.24 -11.60 5.51
N PHE A 56 -9.10 -12.70 4.75
CA PHE A 56 -10.23 -13.34 4.08
C PHE A 56 -11.25 -13.94 5.06
N LEU A 57 -10.80 -14.56 6.15
CA LEU A 57 -11.68 -15.08 7.19
C LEU A 57 -12.52 -13.96 7.83
N VAL A 58 -11.87 -12.86 8.20
CA VAL A 58 -12.58 -11.71 8.78
C VAL A 58 -13.49 -11.05 7.74
N ALA A 59 -13.07 -10.97 6.48
CA ALA A 59 -13.88 -10.42 5.39
C ALA A 59 -15.15 -11.24 5.12
N LEU A 60 -15.07 -12.57 5.17
CA LEU A 60 -16.20 -13.50 5.01
C LEU A 60 -17.23 -13.39 6.14
N ILE A 61 -16.77 -13.20 7.37
CA ILE A 61 -17.66 -13.08 8.54
C ILE A 61 -18.25 -11.66 8.65
N THR A 62 -17.57 -10.65 8.10
CA THR A 62 -18.00 -9.24 8.11
C THR A 62 -19.48 -9.05 7.75
N PRO A 63 -20.01 -9.54 6.61
CA PRO A 63 -21.42 -9.31 6.24
C PRO A 63 -22.42 -9.83 7.28
N LEU A 64 -22.12 -10.96 7.92
CA LEU A 64 -22.96 -11.55 8.96
C LEU A 64 -22.97 -10.69 10.24
N ILE A 65 -21.80 -10.23 10.66
CA ILE A 65 -21.66 -9.36 11.84
C ILE A 65 -22.35 -8.01 11.59
N CYS A 66 -22.13 -7.43 10.41
CA CYS A 66 -22.66 -6.12 10.04
C CYS A 66 -24.19 -6.09 10.03
N ARG A 67 -24.87 -7.20 9.67
CA ARG A 67 -26.35 -7.27 9.70
C ARG A 67 -26.93 -6.97 11.08
N TYR A 68 -26.28 -7.43 12.15
CA TYR A 68 -26.77 -7.24 13.52
C TYR A 68 -26.19 -6.01 14.22
N TYR A 69 -25.24 -5.31 13.60
CA TYR A 69 -24.47 -4.22 14.21
C TYR A 69 -25.34 -3.16 14.89
N TYR A 70 -26.40 -2.69 14.22
CA TYR A 70 -27.26 -1.62 14.76
C TYR A 70 -28.07 -2.04 15.99
N ARG A 71 -28.39 -3.34 16.12
CA ARG A 71 -29.20 -3.89 17.21
C ARG A 71 -28.39 -4.24 18.46
N MET A 72 -27.06 -4.14 18.40
CA MET A 72 -26.15 -4.54 19.48
C MET A 72 -25.82 -3.38 20.44
N ASN A 73 -25.41 -3.73 21.67
CA ASN A 73 -24.93 -2.80 22.68
C ASN A 73 -23.61 -2.12 22.24
N ILE A 74 -23.31 -0.93 22.78
CA ILE A 74 -22.13 -0.12 22.44
C ILE A 74 -20.81 -0.88 22.59
N PHE A 75 -20.66 -1.72 23.63
CA PHE A 75 -19.44 -2.50 23.83
C PHE A 75 -19.20 -3.51 22.70
N VAL A 76 -20.27 -4.15 22.22
CA VAL A 76 -20.18 -5.09 21.08
C VAL A 76 -19.90 -4.32 19.79
N LYS A 77 -20.49 -3.13 19.59
CA LYS A 77 -20.19 -2.28 18.45
C LYS A 77 -18.71 -1.89 18.40
N LEU A 78 -18.11 -1.54 19.54
CA LEU A 78 -16.67 -1.25 19.63
C LEU A 78 -15.81 -2.47 19.27
N LEU A 79 -16.17 -3.68 19.75
CA LEU A 79 -15.47 -4.91 19.36
C LEU A 79 -15.56 -5.18 17.85
N ILE A 80 -16.73 -4.94 17.25
CA ILE A 80 -16.92 -5.08 15.79
C ILE A 80 -16.05 -4.07 15.04
N LEU A 81 -15.99 -2.82 15.49
CA LEU A 81 -15.12 -1.80 14.91
C LEU A 81 -13.64 -2.20 15.00
N ILE A 82 -13.20 -2.74 16.13
CA ILE A 82 -11.83 -3.26 16.30
C ILE A 82 -11.55 -4.39 15.30
N LEU A 83 -12.49 -5.33 15.14
CA LEU A 83 -12.37 -6.43 14.19
C LEU A 83 -12.31 -5.94 12.73
N LEU A 84 -13.05 -4.88 12.40
CA LEU A 84 -12.99 -4.23 11.09
C LEU A 84 -11.66 -3.51 10.86
N ILE A 85 -11.11 -2.84 11.89
CA ILE A 85 -9.76 -2.26 11.83
C ILE A 85 -8.73 -3.37 11.64
N ALA A 86 -8.83 -4.45 12.42
CA ALA A 86 -7.93 -5.60 12.35
C ALA A 86 -7.94 -6.25 10.95
N LYS A 87 -9.09 -6.32 10.28
CA LYS A 87 -9.18 -6.77 8.88
C LYS A 87 -8.27 -5.95 7.97
N TYR A 88 -8.39 -4.62 8.01
CA TYR A 88 -7.56 -3.76 7.16
C TYR A 88 -6.08 -3.82 7.56
N ALA A 89 -5.80 -3.89 8.87
CA ALA A 89 -4.45 -4.08 9.37
C ALA A 89 -3.83 -5.37 8.82
N LEU A 90 -4.54 -6.51 8.86
CA LEU A 90 -4.07 -7.79 8.30
C LEU A 90 -3.75 -7.67 6.81
N GLY A 91 -4.59 -7.00 6.02
CA GLY A 91 -4.26 -6.74 4.62
C GLY A 91 -3.00 -5.89 4.45
N PHE A 92 -2.83 -4.84 5.27
CA PHE A 92 -1.61 -4.03 5.25
C PHE A 92 -0.36 -4.80 5.66
N VAL A 93 -0.48 -5.71 6.63
CA VAL A 93 0.62 -6.60 7.02
C VAL A 93 1.00 -7.51 5.86
N ALA A 94 0.03 -8.06 5.13
CA ALA A 94 0.30 -8.84 3.92
C ALA A 94 1.00 -8.00 2.84
N LEU A 95 0.55 -6.75 2.61
CA LEU A 95 1.20 -5.83 1.68
C LEU A 95 2.64 -5.50 2.10
N PHE A 96 2.84 -5.25 3.39
CA PHE A 96 4.15 -4.97 3.98
C PHE A 96 5.11 -6.14 3.77
N GLN A 97 4.69 -7.36 4.12
CA GLN A 97 5.50 -8.57 3.95
C GLN A 97 5.80 -8.89 2.47
N PHE A 98 4.88 -8.52 1.56
CA PHE A 98 5.08 -8.68 0.12
C PHE A 98 6.23 -7.80 -0.39
N TRP A 99 6.28 -6.54 0.03
CA TRP A 99 7.30 -5.58 -0.39
C TRP A 99 8.63 -5.76 0.34
N ARG A 100 8.61 -6.10 1.63
CA ARG A 100 9.82 -6.27 2.45
C ARG A 100 10.82 -7.26 1.85
N GLU A 101 10.37 -8.42 1.36
CA GLU A 101 11.33 -9.39 0.77
C GLU A 101 11.83 -8.98 -0.62
N ARG A 102 11.12 -8.08 -1.31
CA ARG A 102 11.52 -7.57 -2.62
C ARG A 102 12.47 -6.39 -2.52
N ILE A 103 12.36 -5.64 -1.44
CA ILE A 103 13.16 -4.44 -1.17
C ILE A 103 14.09 -4.78 -0.01
N ASN A 104 15.25 -5.32 -0.35
CA ASN A 104 16.35 -5.48 0.59
C ASN A 104 17.40 -4.42 0.25
N VAL A 105 17.50 -3.40 1.12
CA VAL A 105 18.45 -2.31 0.96
C VAL A 105 19.52 -2.47 2.01
N ASP A 106 20.75 -2.69 1.57
CA ASP A 106 21.91 -2.61 2.45
C ASP A 106 22.28 -1.14 2.66
N LEU A 107 21.95 -0.63 3.85
CA LEU A 107 22.18 0.78 4.18
C LEU A 107 23.67 1.13 4.30
N SER A 108 24.55 0.13 4.42
CA SER A 108 26.00 0.36 4.50
C SER A 108 26.60 0.71 3.14
N THR A 109 26.03 0.18 2.06
CA THR A 109 26.46 0.37 0.67
C THR A 109 25.59 1.37 -0.08
N ALA A 110 24.38 1.66 0.43
CA ALA A 110 23.42 2.57 -0.22
C ALA A 110 23.99 3.92 -0.69
N PRO A 111 24.84 4.66 0.07
CA PRO A 111 25.43 5.91 -0.44
C PRO A 111 26.32 5.70 -1.66
N ALA A 112 27.10 4.61 -1.67
CA ALA A 112 27.98 4.27 -2.79
C ALA A 112 27.16 3.84 -4.01
N ASP A 113 26.14 3.00 -3.81
CA ASP A 113 25.24 2.54 -4.87
C ASP A 113 24.49 3.70 -5.53
N ILE A 114 24.03 4.68 -4.75
CA ILE A 114 23.38 5.88 -5.26
C ILE A 114 24.35 6.71 -6.11
N LEU A 115 25.59 6.93 -5.65
CA LEU A 115 26.60 7.66 -6.42
C LEU A 115 26.97 6.94 -7.71
N GLU A 116 27.10 5.61 -7.66
CA GLU A 116 27.37 4.80 -8.84
C GLU A 116 26.24 4.88 -9.85
N TYR A 117 24.99 4.80 -9.40
CA TYR A 117 23.81 4.97 -10.24
C TYR A 117 23.76 6.34 -10.91
N ILE A 118 24.03 7.42 -10.15
CA ILE A 118 24.11 8.79 -10.67
C ILE A 118 25.17 8.89 -11.77
N ASN A 119 26.39 8.40 -11.48
CA ASN A 119 27.50 8.46 -12.42
C ASN A 119 27.21 7.66 -13.71
N LYS A 120 26.67 6.45 -13.58
CA LYS A 120 26.26 5.62 -14.74
C LYS A 120 25.19 6.31 -15.58
N THR A 121 24.20 6.92 -14.94
CA THR A 121 23.09 7.60 -15.64
C THR A 121 23.56 8.84 -16.38
N ILE A 122 24.41 9.65 -15.75
CA ILE A 122 25.01 10.83 -16.39
C ILE A 122 25.93 10.41 -17.54
N ALA A 123 26.77 9.39 -17.35
CA ALA A 123 27.67 8.89 -18.37
C ALA A 123 26.90 8.38 -19.61
N ALA A 124 25.90 7.52 -19.40
CA ALA A 124 25.06 7.00 -20.48
C ALA A 124 24.32 8.12 -21.24
N SER A 125 23.80 9.12 -20.52
CA SER A 125 23.15 10.27 -21.14
C SER A 125 24.15 11.12 -21.93
N THR A 126 25.34 11.37 -21.38
CA THR A 126 26.40 12.14 -22.04
C THR A 126 26.88 11.45 -23.31
N GLU A 127 27.08 10.13 -23.30
CA GLU A 127 27.45 9.33 -24.46
C GLU A 127 26.38 9.37 -25.56
N TYR A 128 25.11 9.28 -25.18
CA TYR A 128 24.00 9.38 -26.14
C TYR A 128 23.97 10.73 -26.86
N PHE A 129 24.15 11.84 -26.14
CA PHE A 129 24.07 13.18 -26.71
C PHE A 129 25.37 13.66 -27.36
N SER A 130 26.54 13.18 -26.94
CA SER A 130 27.80 13.50 -27.61
C SER A 130 27.84 12.92 -29.03
N GLY A 131 27.19 11.77 -29.26
CA GLY A 131 26.99 11.21 -30.61
C GLY A 131 26.14 12.09 -31.55
N LEU A 132 25.43 13.09 -31.02
CA LEU A 132 24.59 14.03 -31.77
C LEU A 132 25.27 15.41 -31.96
N GLY A 133 26.42 15.65 -31.32
CA GLY A 133 27.22 16.85 -31.44
C GLY A 133 28.16 17.04 -30.24
N ASP A 134 29.45 17.32 -30.49
CA ASP A 134 30.52 17.26 -29.48
C ASP A 134 30.25 18.08 -28.19
N GLY A 135 30.63 19.37 -28.19
CA GLY A 135 30.63 20.20 -26.98
C GLY A 135 29.22 20.51 -26.44
N PRO A 136 28.29 21.01 -27.27
CA PRO A 136 26.92 21.27 -26.84
C PRO A 136 26.16 19.99 -26.44
N GLY A 137 26.40 18.87 -27.12
CA GLY A 137 25.74 17.59 -26.80
C GLY A 137 26.17 17.04 -25.45
N MET A 138 27.45 17.17 -25.08
CA MET A 138 27.90 16.79 -23.73
C MET A 138 27.19 17.59 -22.62
N LEU A 139 27.04 18.91 -22.79
CA LEU A 139 26.32 19.75 -21.81
C LEU A 139 24.85 19.34 -21.69
N VAL A 140 24.18 19.10 -22.82
CA VAL A 140 22.80 18.62 -22.86
C VAL A 140 22.68 17.25 -22.19
N GLY A 141 23.63 16.34 -22.42
CA GLY A 141 23.62 15.01 -21.82
C GLY A 141 23.75 15.03 -20.30
N ILE A 142 24.59 15.90 -19.74
CA ILE A 142 24.69 16.09 -18.28
C ILE A 142 23.35 16.59 -17.71
N VAL A 143 22.74 17.62 -18.33
CA VAL A 143 21.46 18.17 -17.89
C VAL A 143 20.35 17.13 -17.98
N ALA A 144 20.28 16.39 -19.10
CA ALA A 144 19.30 15.34 -19.33
C ALA A 144 19.45 14.19 -18.32
N GLY A 145 20.68 13.74 -18.07
CA GLY A 145 20.98 12.71 -17.07
C GLY A 145 20.58 13.13 -15.66
N GLY A 146 20.91 14.37 -15.27
CA GLY A 146 20.49 14.96 -14.00
C GLY A 146 18.95 15.01 -13.86
N LEU A 147 18.26 15.44 -14.91
CA LEU A 147 16.80 15.49 -14.93
C LEU A 147 16.18 14.09 -14.86
N LEU A 148 16.75 13.11 -15.56
CA LEU A 148 16.30 11.72 -15.52
C LEU A 148 16.39 11.14 -14.11
N ILE A 149 17.50 11.40 -13.39
CA ILE A 149 17.66 10.99 -11.99
C ILE A 149 16.51 11.55 -11.14
N VAL A 150 16.26 12.86 -11.23
CA VAL A 150 15.16 13.52 -10.49
C VAL A 150 13.81 12.89 -10.80
N VAL A 151 13.53 12.63 -12.08
CA VAL A 151 12.27 11.99 -12.52
C VAL A 151 12.13 10.58 -11.97
N VAL A 152 13.20 9.77 -11.96
CA VAL A 152 13.18 8.41 -11.41
C VAL A 152 12.91 8.42 -9.91
N PHE A 153 13.59 9.27 -9.15
CA PHE A 153 13.38 9.37 -7.70
C PHE A 153 11.98 9.90 -7.36
N ALA A 154 11.53 10.95 -8.05
CA ALA A 154 10.18 11.51 -7.85
C ALA A 154 9.10 10.50 -8.25
N GLY A 155 9.29 9.78 -9.35
CA GLY A 155 8.39 8.72 -9.82
C GLY A 155 8.34 7.55 -8.84
N GLY A 156 9.49 7.12 -8.31
CA GLY A 156 9.57 6.09 -7.28
C GLY A 156 8.82 6.47 -6.00
N LEU A 157 8.99 7.71 -5.53
CA LEU A 157 8.29 8.22 -4.35
C LEU A 157 6.78 8.29 -4.59
N LEU A 158 6.35 8.78 -5.76
CA LEU A 158 4.94 8.82 -6.14
C LEU A 158 4.33 7.42 -6.20
N LEU A 159 5.02 6.45 -6.81
CA LEU A 159 4.58 5.05 -6.84
C LEU A 159 4.49 4.45 -5.44
N ALA A 160 5.46 4.74 -4.57
CA ALA A 160 5.45 4.29 -3.18
C ALA A 160 4.25 4.87 -2.41
N THR A 161 3.82 6.10 -2.69
CA THR A 161 2.63 6.70 -2.06
C THR A 161 1.32 6.14 -2.64
N ILE A 162 1.26 5.91 -3.95
CA ILE A 162 0.04 5.44 -4.62
C ILE A 162 -0.23 3.95 -4.35
N THR A 163 0.81 3.12 -4.25
CA THR A 163 0.70 1.67 -4.03
C THR A 163 -0.23 1.28 -2.87
N PRO A 164 -0.06 1.79 -1.64
CA PRO A 164 -0.97 1.47 -0.53
C PRO A 164 -2.40 1.98 -0.75
N ALA A 165 -2.59 3.09 -1.46
CA ALA A 165 -3.91 3.60 -1.81
C ALA A 165 -4.63 2.68 -2.82
N ILE A 166 -3.91 2.21 -3.86
CA ILE A 166 -4.42 1.20 -4.80
C ILE A 166 -4.77 -0.08 -4.05
N PHE A 167 -3.89 -0.54 -3.17
CA PHE A 167 -4.13 -1.76 -2.39
C PHE A 167 -5.40 -1.65 -1.53
N LEU A 168 -5.60 -0.52 -0.84
CA LEU A 168 -6.85 -0.24 -0.12
C LEU A 168 -8.08 -0.28 -1.02
N ALA A 169 -7.98 0.27 -2.23
CA ALA A 169 -9.08 0.23 -3.19
C ALA A 169 -9.39 -1.22 -3.59
N VAL A 170 -8.37 -2.04 -3.86
CA VAL A 170 -8.52 -3.47 -4.16
C VAL A 170 -9.19 -4.21 -2.99
N MET A 171 -8.74 -4.00 -1.75
CA MET A 171 -9.37 -4.60 -0.57
C MET A 171 -10.86 -4.24 -0.44
N LYS A 172 -11.22 -2.98 -0.75
CA LYS A 172 -12.62 -2.54 -0.73
C LYS A 172 -13.45 -3.21 -1.83
N VAL A 173 -12.89 -3.38 -3.03
CA VAL A 173 -13.54 -4.11 -4.12
C VAL A 173 -13.76 -5.58 -3.74
N ILE A 174 -12.75 -6.23 -3.16
CA ILE A 174 -12.87 -7.61 -2.67
C ILE A 174 -13.99 -7.71 -1.62
N GLN A 175 -14.02 -6.79 -0.65
CA GLN A 175 -15.08 -6.78 0.37
C GLN A 175 -16.46 -6.61 -0.26
N ARG A 176 -16.62 -5.71 -1.24
CA ARG A 176 -17.91 -5.53 -1.94
C ARG A 176 -18.36 -6.81 -2.63
N GLY A 177 -17.45 -7.51 -3.32
CA GLY A 177 -17.75 -8.81 -3.92
C GLY A 177 -18.19 -9.85 -2.90
N ILE A 178 -17.52 -9.93 -1.74
CA ILE A 178 -17.92 -10.84 -0.65
C ILE A 178 -19.30 -10.47 -0.10
N ASP A 179 -19.57 -9.17 0.11
CA ASP A 179 -20.84 -8.68 0.63
C ASP A 179 -22.00 -8.98 -0.34
N GLU A 180 -21.78 -8.82 -1.65
CA GLU A 180 -22.75 -9.16 -2.71
C GLU A 180 -23.00 -10.68 -2.79
N LEU A 181 -21.95 -11.50 -2.69
CA LEU A 181 -22.12 -12.95 -2.65
C LEU A 181 -22.90 -13.39 -1.42
N ALA A 182 -22.59 -12.82 -0.25
CA ALA A 182 -23.29 -13.13 1.00
C ALA A 182 -24.77 -12.71 0.95
N SER A 183 -25.09 -11.57 0.33
CA SER A 183 -26.47 -11.11 0.18
C SER A 183 -27.29 -12.03 -0.73
N GLN A 184 -26.71 -12.48 -1.85
CA GLN A 184 -27.40 -13.32 -2.83
C GLN A 184 -27.60 -14.77 -2.35
N THR A 185 -26.70 -15.29 -1.52
CA THR A 185 -26.69 -16.70 -1.11
C THR A 185 -27.27 -16.92 0.28
N VAL A 186 -26.52 -16.55 1.32
CA VAL A 186 -26.80 -16.87 2.72
C VAL A 186 -27.92 -16.01 3.28
N LEU A 187 -27.90 -14.70 2.99
CA LEU A 187 -28.82 -13.76 3.62
C LEU A 187 -30.22 -13.80 3.00
N ARG A 188 -30.34 -14.12 1.70
CA ARG A 188 -31.62 -14.23 0.98
C ARG A 188 -32.62 -15.20 1.63
N HIS A 189 -32.13 -16.22 2.35
CA HIS A 189 -32.97 -17.26 2.95
C HIS A 189 -33.32 -16.97 4.42
N LEU A 190 -32.81 -15.88 4.98
CA LEU A 190 -32.97 -15.49 6.39
C LEU A 190 -33.89 -14.27 6.56
N ASP A 191 -34.48 -13.79 5.46
CA ASP A 191 -35.56 -12.79 5.40
C ASP A 191 -36.81 -13.45 4.80
#